data_AF-A0A7X3WN70-F1
#
_entry.id   AF-A0A7X3WN70-F1
#
_cell.length_a   1.000
_cell.length_b   1.000
_cell.length_c   1.000
_cell.angle_alpha   90.00
_cell.angle_beta   90.00
_cell.angle_gamma   90.00
#
_symmetry.space_group_name_H-M   'P 1'
#
loop_
_entity.id
_entity.type
_entity.pdbx_description
1 polymer ?
#
loop_
_entity_poly.entity_id
_entity_poly.type
_entity_poly.pdbx_seq_one_letter_code
_entity_poly.pdbx_strand_id
1 'polypeptide(L)'
;MGSTKTQSSALRKPLDAITSELSAPSDYERLASEFIEAAALAQIAGGSGGEQSLQANLRALAGIELHSRILQDLGQASTRITLLGQPFRHPVLL
;
A
#
# COMPACT_ATOMS: atom_id res chain seq x y z
N MET A 1 13.25 36.81 -3.76
CA MET A 1 14.29 35.96 -4.36
C MET A 1 15.16 35.42 -3.24
N GLY A 2 15.26 34.09 -3.10
CA GLY A 2 16.30 33.45 -2.29
C GLY A 2 15.82 32.80 -1.00
N SER A 3 15.89 31.47 -0.98
CA SER A 3 15.98 30.57 0.19
C SER A 3 14.73 29.74 0.55
N THR A 4 14.22 28.94 -0.40
CA THR A 4 13.65 27.63 -0.03
C THR A 4 14.81 26.73 0.41
N LYS A 5 15.00 26.59 1.73
CA LYS A 5 15.91 25.60 2.31
C LYS A 5 15.46 24.22 1.85
N THR A 6 16.22 23.62 0.93
CA THR A 6 16.25 22.16 0.78
C THR A 6 16.86 21.63 2.07
N GLN A 7 16.04 21.32 3.06
CA GLN A 7 16.46 20.54 4.22
C GLN A 7 16.67 19.11 3.71
N SER A 8 17.94 18.74 3.51
CA SER A 8 18.36 17.34 3.53
C SER A 8 18.10 16.84 4.96
N SER A 9 16.93 16.22 5.16
CA SER A 9 16.59 15.56 6.42
C SER A 9 17.24 14.19 6.41
N ALA A 10 18.01 13.85 7.45
CA ALA A 10 18.47 12.48 7.67
C ALA A 10 17.26 11.53 7.75
N LEU A 11 17.41 10.31 7.22
CA LEU A 11 16.35 9.30 7.30
C LEU A 11 15.98 8.99 8.75
N ARG A 12 14.68 8.83 8.99
CA ARG A 12 14.11 8.41 10.26
C ARG A 12 14.45 6.93 10.51
N LYS A 13 14.52 6.56 11.79
CA LYS A 13 14.66 5.15 12.19
C LYS A 13 13.36 4.39 11.93
N PRO A 14 13.42 3.07 11.66
CA PRO A 14 12.23 2.23 11.51
C PRO A 14 11.25 2.36 12.67
N LEU A 15 9.97 2.24 12.37
CA LEU A 15 8.91 2.22 13.38
C LEU A 15 8.75 0.82 13.95
N ASP A 16 8.61 0.73 15.28
CA ASP A 16 8.36 -0.53 15.98
C ASP A 16 6.87 -0.86 16.13
N ALA A 17 5.99 0.08 15.76
CA ALA A 17 4.54 -0.05 15.85
C ALA A 17 3.82 0.79 14.77
N ILE A 18 2.60 0.39 14.42
CA ILE A 18 1.72 1.17 13.55
C ILE A 18 1.15 2.33 14.37
N THR A 19 1.54 3.54 14.00
CA THR A 19 1.12 4.78 14.66
C THR A 19 -0.25 5.24 14.15
N SER A 20 -0.92 6.13 14.88
CA SER A 20 -2.26 6.64 14.50
C SER A 20 -2.29 7.43 13.19
N GLU A 21 -1.13 7.90 12.73
CA GLU A 21 -0.91 8.57 11.44
C GLU A 21 -0.86 7.60 10.25
N LEU A 22 -0.78 6.28 10.50
CA LEU A 22 -0.82 5.22 9.49
C LEU A 22 -2.20 4.55 9.53
N SER A 23 -3.17 5.13 8.83
CA SER A 23 -4.54 4.60 8.79
C SER A 23 -4.78 3.69 7.59
N ALA A 24 -4.04 3.89 6.50
CA ALA A 24 -4.16 3.10 5.27
C ALA A 24 -2.79 2.73 4.70
N PRO A 25 -2.70 1.69 3.85
CA PRO A 25 -1.45 1.33 3.18
C PRO A 25 -0.80 2.48 2.38
N SER A 26 -1.60 3.38 1.79
CA SER A 26 -1.10 4.55 1.07
C SER A 26 -0.34 5.55 1.94
N ASP A 27 -0.55 5.54 3.26
CA ASP A 27 0.21 6.40 4.17
C ASP A 27 1.70 5.99 4.24
N TYR A 28 2.00 4.72 4.01
CA TYR A 28 3.39 4.25 3.93
C TYR A 28 4.10 4.82 2.72
N GLU A 29 3.44 4.87 1.55
CA GLU A 29 4.00 5.48 0.35
C GLU A 29 4.25 6.98 0.55
N ARG A 30 3.31 7.68 1.19
CA ARG A 30 3.45 9.11 1.55
C ARG A 30 4.64 9.38 2.48
N LEU A 31 4.88 8.51 3.45
CA LEU A 31 5.97 8.66 4.43
C LEU A 31 7.29 8.03 3.97
N ALA A 32 7.31 7.23 2.91
CA ALA A 32 8.46 6.40 2.53
C ALA A 32 9.76 7.21 2.33
N SER A 33 9.67 8.44 1.80
CA SER A 33 10.82 9.32 1.59
C SER A 33 11.50 9.77 2.88
N GLU A 34 10.82 9.65 4.03
CA GLU A 34 11.39 9.93 5.33
C GLU A 34 12.20 8.76 5.89
N PHE A 35 12.03 7.54 5.37
CA PHE A 35 12.66 6.31 5.89
C PHE A 35 13.56 5.60 4.88
N ILE A 36 13.42 5.88 3.58
CA ILE A 36 14.12 5.19 2.48
C ILE A 36 14.93 6.19 1.67
N GLU A 37 16.19 5.85 1.38
CA GLU A 37 17.06 6.64 0.50
C GLU A 37 16.43 6.83 -0.88
N ALA A 38 16.57 8.02 -1.46
CA ALA A 38 15.86 8.42 -2.68
C ALA A 38 16.05 7.43 -3.86
N ALA A 39 17.28 6.93 -4.05
CA ALA A 39 17.56 5.97 -5.12
C ALA A 39 16.87 4.61 -4.90
N ALA A 40 16.82 4.13 -3.65
CA ALA A 40 16.13 2.90 -3.32
C ALA A 40 14.60 3.07 -3.43
N LEU A 41 14.08 4.21 -2.97
CA LEU A 41 12.65 4.52 -3.09
C LEU A 41 12.21 4.59 -4.55
N ALA A 42 12.99 5.22 -5.43
CA ALA A 42 12.70 5.28 -6.86
C ALA A 42 12.63 3.89 -7.50
N GLN A 43 13.46 2.94 -7.06
CA GLN A 43 13.44 1.56 -7.54
C GLN A 43 12.22 0.77 -7.03
N ILE A 44 11.79 1.03 -5.79
CA ILE A 44 10.65 0.34 -5.16
C ILE A 44 9.32 0.85 -5.72
N ALA A 45 9.17 2.18 -5.85
CA ALA A 45 7.94 2.82 -6.28
C ALA A 45 7.80 2.91 -7.81
N GLY A 46 8.91 2.80 -8.55
CA GLY A 46 8.94 3.02 -9.99
C GLY A 46 8.26 1.91 -10.81
N GLY A 47 7.59 2.32 -11.89
CA GLY A 47 7.06 1.43 -12.92
C GLY A 47 7.93 1.40 -14.19
N SER A 48 7.52 0.61 -15.18
CA SER A 48 8.18 0.59 -16.49
C SER A 48 7.80 1.81 -17.33
N GLY A 49 8.77 2.40 -18.02
CA GLY A 49 8.57 3.49 -18.97
C GLY A 49 7.87 4.68 -18.32
N GLY A 50 6.76 5.14 -18.92
CA GLY A 50 5.94 6.23 -18.38
C GLY A 50 4.90 5.81 -17.34
N GLU A 51 5.04 4.63 -16.73
CA GLU A 51 4.21 4.12 -15.63
C GLU A 51 2.70 3.99 -15.94
N GLN A 52 2.32 4.05 -17.23
CA GLN A 52 0.92 4.00 -17.66
C GLN A 52 0.23 2.71 -17.22
N SER A 53 0.93 1.58 -17.30
CA SER A 53 0.40 0.28 -16.85
C SER A 53 0.24 0.21 -15.33
N LEU A 54 1.17 0.81 -14.57
CA LEU A 54 1.05 0.90 -13.11
C LEU A 54 -0.23 1.67 -12.73
N GLN A 55 -0.43 2.84 -13.33
CA GLN A 55 -1.63 3.65 -13.10
C GLN A 55 -2.91 2.99 -13.64
N ALA A 56 -2.82 2.21 -14.72
CA ALA A 56 -3.96 1.46 -15.23
C ALA A 56 -4.41 0.35 -14.25
N ASN A 57 -3.47 -0.35 -13.60
CA ASN A 57 -3.80 -1.39 -12.62
C ASN A 57 -4.57 -0.82 -11.42
N LEU A 58 -4.10 0.30 -10.87
CA LEU A 58 -4.77 0.97 -9.75
C LEU A 58 -6.17 1.44 -10.14
N ARG A 59 -6.31 2.06 -11.32
CA ARG A 59 -7.61 2.51 -11.83
C ARG A 59 -8.58 1.37 -12.09
N ALA A 60 -8.10 0.23 -12.60
CA ALA A 60 -8.94 -0.94 -12.85
C ALA A 60 -9.59 -1.45 -11.56
N LEU A 61 -8.82 -1.52 -10.47
CA LEU A 61 -9.35 -1.93 -9.17
C LEU A 61 -10.29 -0.86 -8.58
N ALA A 62 -9.91 0.41 -8.64
CA ALA A 62 -10.73 1.52 -8.15
C ALA A 62 -12.07 1.66 -8.88
N GLY A 63 -12.17 1.16 -10.11
CA GLY A 63 -13.41 1.13 -10.88
C GLY A 63 -14.39 0.01 -10.50
N ILE A 64 -14.02 -0.89 -9.56
CA ILE A 64 -14.90 -1.97 -9.11
C ILE A 64 -15.75 -1.48 -7.93
N GLU A 65 -17.06 -1.41 -8.13
CA GLU A 65 -18.00 -1.10 -7.06
C GLU A 65 -18.47 -2.35 -6.32
N LEU A 66 -18.53 -2.27 -4.99
CA LEU A 66 -19.03 -3.35 -4.15
C LEU A 66 -20.52 -3.12 -3.84
N HIS A 67 -21.37 -4.02 -4.32
CA HIS A 67 -22.79 -4.04 -3.94
C HIS A 67 -22.98 -4.78 -2.62
N SER A 68 -23.17 -4.02 -1.55
CA SER A 68 -23.43 -4.57 -0.21
C SER A 68 -24.78 -5.28 -0.15
N ARG A 69 -24.78 -6.54 0.31
CA ARG A 69 -26.01 -7.29 0.58
C ARG A 69 -26.38 -7.17 2.06
N ILE A 70 -27.56 -6.63 2.33
CA ILE A 70 -28.06 -6.44 3.69
C ILE A 70 -28.74 -7.71 4.23
N LEU A 71 -28.84 -7.80 5.57
CA LEU A 71 -29.53 -8.88 6.29
C LEU A 71 -29.03 -10.29 5.94
N GLN A 72 -27.76 -10.42 5.56
CA GLN A 72 -27.12 -11.72 5.37
C GLN A 72 -26.63 -12.25 6.71
N ASP A 73 -26.85 -13.54 6.98
CA ASP A 73 -26.18 -14.20 8.10
C ASP A 73 -24.71 -14.43 7.74
N LEU A 74 -23.82 -13.70 8.43
CA LEU A 74 -22.37 -13.77 8.28
C LEU A 74 -21.68 -14.44 9.48
N GLY A 75 -22.43 -15.13 10.35
CA GLY A 75 -21.87 -15.74 11.57
C GLY A 75 -20.77 -16.77 11.32
N GLN A 76 -20.73 -17.35 10.12
CA GLN A 76 -19.70 -18.30 9.68
C GLN A 76 -18.80 -17.74 8.56
N ALA A 77 -18.84 -16.42 8.30
CA ALA A 77 -18.00 -15.80 7.29
C ALA A 77 -16.51 -15.99 7.64
N SER A 78 -15.70 -16.30 6.62
CA SER A 78 -14.29 -16.60 6.78
C SER A 78 -13.49 -16.08 5.58
N THR A 79 -12.26 -15.63 5.84
CA THR A 79 -11.29 -15.25 4.80
C THR A 79 -10.36 -16.41 4.41
N ARG A 80 -10.58 -17.60 4.98
CA ARG A 80 -9.71 -18.76 4.77
C ARG A 80 -9.89 -19.29 3.34
N ILE A 81 -8.78 -19.60 2.68
CA ILE A 81 -8.77 -20.14 1.32
C ILE A 81 -7.88 -21.38 1.24
N THR A 82 -8.07 -22.19 0.20
CA THR A 82 -7.11 -23.21 -0.21
C THR A 82 -6.59 -22.81 -1.58
N LEU A 83 -5.28 -22.58 -1.70
CA LEU A 83 -4.61 -22.22 -2.95
C LEU A 83 -3.56 -23.28 -3.28
N LEU A 84 -3.62 -23.85 -4.49
CA LEU A 84 -2.69 -24.91 -4.93
C LEU A 84 -2.57 -26.08 -3.92
N GLY A 85 -3.68 -26.46 -3.28
CA GLY A 85 -3.73 -27.53 -2.28
C GLY A 85 -3.27 -27.12 -0.87
N GLN A 86 -2.87 -25.86 -0.64
CA GLN A 86 -2.42 -25.38 0.66
C GLN A 86 -3.45 -24.45 1.33
N PRO A 87 -3.76 -24.64 2.62
CA PRO A 87 -4.69 -23.77 3.33
C PRO A 87 -4.02 -22.48 3.83
N PHE A 88 -4.62 -21.33 3.54
CA PHE A 88 -4.20 -20.00 4.01
C PHE A 88 -5.30 -19.31 4.81
N ARG A 89 -4.92 -18.54 5.85
CA ARG A 89 -5.85 -17.79 6.69
C ARG A 89 -6.49 -16.60 5.97
N HIS A 90 -5.75 -15.96 5.06
CA HIS A 90 -6.15 -14.74 4.37
C HIS A 90 -5.87 -14.85 2.86
N PRO A 91 -6.67 -14.17 2.01
CA PRO A 91 -6.50 -14.18 0.56
C PRO A 91 -5.53 -13.10 0.07
N VAL A 92 -4.49 -12.80 0.85
CA VAL A 92 -3.41 -11.85 0.50
C VAL A 92 -2.09 -12.52 0.88
N LEU A 93 -1.13 -12.51 -0.04
CA LEU A 93 0.14 -13.22 0.06
C LEU A 93 1.30 -12.23 -0.17
N LEU A 94 2.48 -12.55 0.36
CA LEU A 94 3.73 -11.81 0.16
C LEU A 94 4.62 -12.52 -0.87
#